data_AF-A0A537JYF8-F1
#
_entry.id   AF-A0A537JYF8-F1
#
_cell.length_a   1.000
_cell.length_b   1.000
_cell.length_c   1.000
_cell.angle_alpha   90.00
_cell.angle_beta   90.00
_cell.angle_gamma   90.00
#
_symmetry.space_group_name_H-M   'P 1'
#
loop_
_entity.id
_entity.type
_entity.pdbx_description
1 polymer ?
#
loop_
_entity_poly.entity_id
_entity_poly.type
_entity_poly.pdbx_seq_one_letter_code
_entity_poly.pdbx_strand_id
1 'polypeptide(L)'
;MKLLILFGIIFLMGWLESSTKKPSGKSLQRTIQLNDTIHFTNQIQPILVKNCSPCHFAGGKMYERMPFDKDTTIINHQGGVLKRIKGEENLIIKTLLNKLRSTGNNKY
;
A
#
# COMPACT_ATOMS: atom_id res chain seq x y z
N MET A 1 55.78 -10.17 -46.50
CA MET A 1 54.75 -9.13 -46.25
C MET A 1 53.39 -9.82 -46.41
N LYS A 2 52.79 -10.41 -45.37
CA LYS A 2 52.07 -9.82 -44.23
C LYS A 2 50.85 -8.99 -44.69
N LEU A 3 49.73 -9.68 -44.97
CA LEU A 3 48.38 -9.10 -44.94
C LEU A 3 47.36 -10.25 -44.85
N LEU A 4 47.20 -10.82 -43.65
CA LEU A 4 46.05 -10.60 -42.77
C LEU A 4 44.73 -11.17 -43.33
N ILE A 5 44.53 -12.42 -42.93
CA ILE A 5 43.25 -13.10 -42.76
C ILE A 5 42.30 -12.19 -41.96
N LEU A 6 41.13 -11.87 -42.52
CA LEU A 6 39.99 -11.34 -41.77
C LEU A 6 38.80 -12.28 -41.97
N PHE A 7 38.69 -13.25 -41.06
CA PHE A 7 37.49 -14.05 -40.79
C PHE A 7 36.39 -13.11 -40.26
N GLY A 8 35.51 -12.64 -41.13
CA GLY A 8 34.26 -11.96 -40.75
C GLY A 8 33.16 -12.97 -40.46
N ILE A 9 33.27 -13.67 -39.33
CA ILE A 9 32.30 -14.65 -38.84
C ILE A 9 30.99 -13.91 -38.53
N ILE A 10 29.95 -14.22 -39.31
CA ILE A 10 28.59 -14.56 -38.88
C ILE A 10 28.28 -14.08 -37.45
N PHE A 11 27.77 -12.85 -37.29
CA PHE A 11 27.02 -12.46 -36.10
C PHE A 11 25.51 -12.60 -36.38
N LEU A 12 25.11 -13.87 -36.49
CA LEU A 12 23.80 -14.34 -36.08
C LEU A 12 23.61 -13.95 -34.60
N MET A 13 22.38 -13.62 -34.19
CA MET A 13 21.96 -13.30 -32.80
C MET A 13 22.00 -11.82 -32.38
N GLY A 14 21.19 -11.00 -33.05
CA GLY A 14 20.64 -9.76 -32.50
C GLY A 14 19.33 -9.95 -31.74
N TRP A 15 19.14 -11.10 -31.08
CA TRP A 15 18.08 -11.30 -30.09
C TRP A 15 18.76 -11.26 -28.72
N LEU A 16 18.76 -10.10 -28.08
CA LEU A 16 19.04 -9.98 -26.66
C LEU A 16 17.95 -9.10 -26.03
N GLU A 17 16.92 -9.82 -25.58
CA GLU A 17 16.10 -9.53 -24.41
C GLU A 17 16.35 -8.18 -23.74
N SER A 18 15.49 -7.20 -24.05
CA SER A 18 15.27 -6.04 -23.18
C SER A 18 14.60 -6.54 -21.89
N SER A 19 15.44 -7.04 -20.99
CA SER A 19 15.08 -7.60 -19.71
C SER A 19 14.27 -6.60 -18.88
N THR A 20 13.15 -7.11 -18.40
CA THR A 20 12.23 -6.53 -17.42
C THR A 20 12.95 -5.89 -16.23
N LYS A 21 12.90 -4.56 -16.07
CA LYS A 21 12.96 -3.96 -14.73
C LYS A 21 11.54 -3.75 -14.21
N LYS A 22 10.93 -4.84 -13.77
CA LYS A 22 9.78 -4.83 -12.86
C LYS A 22 10.30 -4.46 -11.47
N PRO A 23 9.91 -3.34 -10.83
CA PRO A 23 10.33 -3.03 -9.47
C PRO A 23 9.49 -3.88 -8.48
N SER A 24 9.80 -5.17 -8.40
CA SER A 24 9.11 -6.15 -7.54
C SER A 24 9.99 -6.54 -6.37
N GLY A 25 10.22 -5.60 -5.45
CA GLY A 25 10.98 -5.88 -4.22
C GLY A 25 10.62 -5.00 -3.02
N LYS A 26 9.65 -4.08 -3.16
CA LYS A 26 9.17 -3.26 -2.02
C LYS A 26 7.79 -3.64 -1.52
N SER A 27 7.03 -4.47 -2.25
CA SER A 27 5.67 -4.88 -1.87
C SER A 27 5.67 -6.01 -0.84
N LEU A 28 6.54 -7.02 -1.03
CA LEU A 28 6.61 -8.17 -0.13
C LEU A 28 7.23 -7.80 1.23
N GLN A 29 8.37 -7.09 1.24
CA GLN A 29 8.97 -6.58 2.48
C GLN A 29 8.05 -5.56 3.20
N ARG A 30 7.31 -4.71 2.47
CA ARG A 30 6.33 -3.79 3.07
C ARG A 30 5.20 -4.55 3.77
N THR A 31 4.70 -5.62 3.17
CA THR A 31 3.61 -6.43 3.76
C THR A 31 4.04 -7.12 5.05
N ILE A 32 5.30 -7.60 5.11
CA ILE A 32 5.86 -8.23 6.31
C ILE A 32 6.16 -7.18 7.41
N GLN A 33 6.55 -5.96 7.07
CA GLN A 33 6.77 -4.90 8.07
C GLN A 33 5.45 -4.24 8.55
N LEU A 34 4.37 -4.38 7.77
CA LEU A 34 3.04 -3.89 8.14
C LEU A 34 2.36 -4.76 9.20
N ASN A 35 2.71 -6.04 9.32
CA ASN A 35 2.07 -6.91 10.30
C ASN A 35 2.49 -6.59 11.75
N ASP A 36 3.74 -6.15 11.95
CA ASP A 36 4.31 -6.00 13.29
C ASP A 36 3.91 -4.68 13.95
N THR A 37 3.72 -3.58 13.22
CA THR A 37 3.14 -2.36 13.83
C THR A 37 2.44 -1.44 12.84
N ILE A 38 1.17 -1.71 12.52
CA ILE A 38 0.34 -0.66 11.87
C ILE A 38 0.12 0.50 12.84
N HIS A 39 0.52 1.69 12.43
CA HIS A 39 0.27 2.94 13.14
C HIS A 39 -0.81 3.76 12.41
N PHE A 40 -1.87 4.12 13.15
CA PHE A 40 -3.00 4.85 12.60
C PHE A 40 -2.59 6.16 11.92
N THR A 41 -1.90 7.05 12.63
CA THR A 41 -1.52 8.39 12.14
C THR A 41 -0.62 8.32 10.91
N ASN A 42 0.28 7.34 10.85
CA ASN A 42 1.31 7.29 9.80
C ASN A 42 0.82 6.60 8.53
N GLN A 43 -0.09 5.61 8.65
CA GLN A 43 -0.46 4.74 7.53
C GLN A 43 -1.93 4.83 7.16
N ILE A 44 -2.82 5.08 8.13
CA ILE A 44 -4.27 5.00 7.93
C ILE A 44 -4.86 6.40 7.73
N GLN A 45 -4.48 7.35 8.59
CA GLN A 45 -4.95 8.72 8.50
C GLN A 45 -4.66 9.36 7.13
N PRO A 46 -3.49 9.20 6.48
CA PRO A 46 -3.27 9.76 5.14
C PRO A 46 -4.21 9.17 4.08
N ILE A 47 -4.56 7.88 4.18
CA ILE A 47 -5.54 7.24 3.29
C ILE A 47 -6.91 7.88 3.51
N LEU A 48 -7.31 8.11 4.76
CA LEU A 48 -8.58 8.75 5.07
C LEU A 48 -8.62 10.22 4.65
N VAL A 49 -7.52 10.96 4.83
CA VAL A 49 -7.42 12.35 4.37
C VAL A 49 -7.67 12.40 2.86
N LYS A 50 -7.02 11.52 2.09
CA LYS A 50 -7.19 11.44 0.62
C LYS A 50 -8.63 11.10 0.20
N ASN A 51 -9.33 10.24 0.92
CA ASN A 51 -10.62 9.67 0.48
C ASN A 51 -11.86 10.29 1.14
N CYS A 52 -11.70 10.99 2.26
CA CYS A 52 -12.81 11.48 3.10
C CYS A 52 -12.72 12.98 3.44
N SER A 53 -11.60 13.65 3.13
CA SER A 53 -11.51 15.11 3.19
C SER A 53 -12.29 15.76 2.04
N PRO A 54 -12.73 17.01 2.20
CA PRO A 54 -12.58 17.87 3.39
C PRO A 54 -13.70 17.65 4.42
N CYS A 55 -14.72 16.85 4.10
CA CYS A 55 -15.97 16.86 4.86
C CYS A 55 -15.84 16.29 6.27
N HIS A 56 -14.97 15.30 6.47
CA HIS A 56 -14.89 14.50 7.71
C HIS A 56 -13.62 14.75 8.53
N PHE A 57 -12.92 15.85 8.26
CA PHE A 57 -11.76 16.33 9.03
C PHE A 57 -12.07 17.68 9.64
N ALA A 58 -11.22 18.17 10.55
CA ALA A 58 -11.43 19.43 11.26
C ALA A 58 -11.80 20.58 10.31
N GLY A 59 -12.87 21.32 10.65
CA GLY A 59 -13.45 22.36 9.79
C GLY A 59 -14.42 21.86 8.70
N GLY A 60 -14.53 20.54 8.53
CA GLY A 60 -15.44 19.91 7.58
C GLY A 60 -16.89 19.84 8.08
N LYS A 61 -17.85 20.01 7.16
CA LYS A 61 -19.30 20.02 7.48
C LYS A 61 -19.85 18.73 8.13
N MET A 62 -19.13 17.61 8.03
CA MET A 62 -19.52 16.31 8.59
C MET A 62 -18.67 15.91 9.80
N TYR A 63 -17.70 16.74 10.22
CA TYR A 63 -16.73 16.38 11.24
C TYR A 63 -17.38 15.95 12.56
N GLU A 64 -18.34 16.73 13.06
CA GLU A 64 -19.06 16.44 14.30
C GLU A 64 -19.82 15.10 14.27
N ARG A 65 -20.23 14.63 13.09
CA ARG A 65 -20.97 13.38 12.94
C ARG A 65 -20.05 12.17 12.77
N MET A 66 -18.94 12.35 12.07
CA MET A 66 -18.05 11.25 11.69
C MET A 66 -16.62 11.79 11.45
N PRO A 67 -15.83 11.95 12.52
CA PRO A 67 -14.48 12.51 12.44
C PRO A 67 -13.44 11.44 12.08
N PHE A 68 -12.93 11.48 10.84
CA PHE A 68 -12.00 10.45 10.33
C PHE A 68 -10.53 10.62 10.75
N ASP A 69 -10.22 11.64 11.55
CA ASP A 69 -8.95 11.78 12.26
C ASP A 69 -8.90 10.98 13.57
N LYS A 70 -10.01 10.35 13.98
CA LYS A 70 -10.09 9.47 15.16
C LYS A 70 -10.14 8.00 14.75
N ASP A 71 -9.34 7.17 15.40
CA ASP A 71 -9.29 5.73 15.17
C ASP A 71 -10.62 5.02 15.51
N THR A 72 -11.27 5.46 16.58
CA THR A 72 -12.61 5.00 17.01
C THR A 72 -13.66 5.10 15.90
N THR A 73 -13.57 6.12 15.03
CA THR A 73 -14.50 6.28 13.91
C THR A 73 -14.31 5.20 12.84
N ILE A 74 -13.09 4.74 12.59
CA ILE A 74 -12.87 3.60 11.68
C ILE A 74 -13.44 2.33 12.28
N ILE A 75 -13.22 2.09 13.57
CA ILE A 75 -13.73 0.89 14.26
C ILE A 75 -15.26 0.83 14.14
N ASN A 76 -15.92 1.94 14.47
CA ASN A 76 -17.38 2.04 14.48
C ASN A 76 -17.99 2.10 13.06
N HIS A 77 -17.25 2.58 12.06
CA HIS A 77 -17.73 2.76 10.70
C HIS A 77 -16.98 1.91 9.65
N GLN A 78 -16.40 0.78 10.07
CA GLN A 78 -15.56 -0.06 9.20
C GLN A 78 -16.24 -0.48 7.89
N GLY A 79 -17.54 -0.78 7.92
CA GLY A 79 -18.28 -1.22 6.74
C GLY A 79 -18.33 -0.17 5.63
N GLY A 80 -18.52 1.11 5.99
CA GLY A 80 -18.52 2.21 5.02
C GLY A 80 -17.12 2.50 4.49
N VAL A 81 -16.12 2.50 5.40
CA VAL A 81 -14.70 2.70 5.05
C VAL A 81 -14.23 1.65 4.05
N LEU A 82 -14.48 0.37 4.32
CA LEU A 82 -14.06 -0.75 3.48
C LEU A 82 -14.82 -0.82 2.14
N LYS A 83 -16.02 -0.24 2.07
CA LYS A 83 -16.75 -0.09 0.79
C LYS A 83 -16.18 1.02 -0.08
N ARG A 84 -15.68 2.11 0.51
CA ARG A 84 -15.14 3.28 -0.22
C ARG A 84 -13.70 3.07 -0.68
N ILE A 85 -12.85 2.51 0.17
CA ILE A 85 -11.41 2.37 -0.09
C ILE A 85 -11.13 1.01 -0.74
N LYS A 86 -10.33 0.99 -1.81
CA LYS A 86 -10.06 -0.20 -2.65
C LYS A 86 -8.56 -0.51 -2.74
N GLY A 87 -8.22 -1.66 -3.30
CA GLY A 87 -6.85 -2.07 -3.57
C GLY A 87 -6.01 -2.27 -2.30
N GLU A 88 -4.71 -1.96 -2.39
CA GLU A 88 -3.75 -2.15 -1.30
C GLU A 88 -4.11 -1.35 -0.04
N GLU A 89 -4.65 -0.14 -0.19
CA GLU A 89 -5.11 0.71 0.93
C GLU A 89 -6.19 -0.01 1.76
N ASN A 90 -7.06 -0.79 1.11
CA ASN A 90 -8.09 -1.58 1.80
C ASN A 90 -7.48 -2.70 2.67
N LEU A 91 -6.40 -3.33 2.20
CA LEU A 91 -5.71 -4.39 2.93
C LEU A 91 -5.05 -3.83 4.20
N ILE A 92 -4.41 -2.66 4.11
CA ILE A 92 -3.80 -1.97 5.25
C ILE A 92 -4.85 -1.66 6.34
N ILE A 93 -6.03 -1.17 5.93
CA ILE A 93 -7.13 -0.89 6.86
C ILE A 93 -7.69 -2.17 7.50
N LYS A 94 -7.84 -3.25 6.73
CA LYS A 94 -8.26 -4.56 7.25
C LYS A 94 -7.27 -5.11 8.27
N THR A 95 -5.98 -4.98 8.01
CA THR A 95 -4.95 -5.43 8.95
C THR A 95 -5.01 -4.65 10.26
N LEU A 96 -5.24 -3.32 10.22
CA LEU A 96 -5.46 -2.53 11.44
C LEU A 96 -6.69 -3.04 12.20
N LEU A 97 -7.83 -3.19 11.52
CA LEU A 97 -9.08 -3.64 12.14
C LEU A 97 -8.94 -5.03 12.78
N ASN A 98 -8.27 -5.95 12.11
CA ASN A 98 -8.00 -7.29 12.65
C ASN A 98 -7.10 -7.22 13.90
N LYS A 99 -6.03 -6.42 13.86
CA LYS A 99 -5.15 -6.19 15.01
C LYS A 99 -5.95 -5.68 16.22
N LEU A 100 -6.80 -4.67 16.03
CA LEU A 100 -7.61 -4.08 17.09
C LEU A 100 -8.60 -5.09 17.70
N ARG A 101 -9.17 -5.98 16.87
CA ARG A 101 -10.05 -7.08 17.34
C ARG A 101 -9.27 -8.10 18.17
N SER A 102 -8.09 -8.50 17.72
CA SER A 102 -7.24 -9.45 18.47
C SER A 102 -6.77 -8.87 19.81
N THR A 103 -6.44 -7.57 19.87
CA THR A 103 -6.10 -6.92 21.14
C THR A 103 -7.29 -6.82 22.09
N GLY A 104 -8.50 -6.59 21.57
CA GLY A 104 -9.73 -6.57 22.38
C GLY A 104 -10.16 -7.95 22.91
N ASN A 105 -9.91 -9.01 22.14
CA ASN A 105 -10.28 -10.38 22.51
C ASN A 105 -9.32 -11.03 23.53
N ASN A 106 -8.11 -10.49 23.72
CA ASN A 106 -7.14 -10.97 24.73
C ASN A 106 -7.33 -10.31 26.11
N LYS A 107 -8.50 -9.73 26.39
CA LYS A 107 -8.76 -8.99 27.62
C LYS A 107 -9.47 -9.79 28.72
N TYR A 108 -9.79 -11.07 28.52
CA TYR A 108 -10.32 -11.99 29.53
C TYR A 108 -9.88 -13.43 29.25
#